data_AF-A0A7W7KBZ2-F1
#
_entry.id   AF-A0A7W7KBZ2-F1
#
_cell.length_a   1.000
_cell.length_b   1.000
_cell.length_c   1.000
_cell.angle_alpha   90.00
_cell.angle_beta   90.00
_cell.angle_gamma   90.00
#
_symmetry.space_group_name_H-M   'P 1'
#
loop_
_entity.id
_entity.type
_entity.pdbx_description
1 polymer ?
#
loop_
_entity_poly.entity_id
_entity_poly.type
_entity_poly.pdbx_seq_one_letter_code
_entity_poly.pdbx_strand_id
1 'polypeptide(L)'
;MPERNSGMLAHGEWLDALRDLSLCCAVSEGDEAQDRVREINALLLVAPARSLIDGLRPIGVARVEALIDAGACETAIMTMLEAGAGFLLSRGSDGQSLATVALPGSAHEASGAGASPTLALVGALADALASTASYERTTGRPRALGRRHALH
;
A
#
# COMPACT_ATOMS: atom_id res chain seq x y z
N MET A 1 17.91 3.13 -29.47
CA MET A 1 17.39 4.16 -28.55
C MET A 1 16.15 3.58 -27.88
N PRO A 2 16.24 2.99 -26.68
CA PRO A 2 15.04 2.50 -26.02
C PRO A 2 14.34 3.69 -25.36
N GLU A 3 13.08 3.89 -25.72
CA GLU A 3 12.19 4.86 -25.10
C GLU A 3 12.10 4.58 -23.59
N ARG A 4 12.52 5.55 -22.78
CA ARG A 4 12.26 5.53 -21.33
C ARG A 4 10.75 5.69 -21.15
N ASN A 5 10.11 4.60 -20.73
CA ASN A 5 8.72 4.55 -20.28
C ASN A 5 8.46 5.69 -19.28
N SER A 6 7.82 6.77 -19.74
CA SER A 6 7.74 8.05 -19.00
C SER A 6 6.69 8.08 -17.88
N GLY A 7 6.21 6.91 -17.43
CA GLY A 7 5.18 6.79 -16.39
C GLY A 7 5.55 5.90 -15.19
N MET A 8 6.74 5.32 -15.16
CA MET A 8 7.21 4.49 -14.05
C MET A 8 8.28 5.22 -13.25
N LEU A 9 8.13 5.28 -11.93
CA LEU A 9 9.15 5.83 -11.05
C LEU A 9 10.39 4.92 -11.06
N ALA A 10 11.57 5.50 -10.87
CA ALA A 10 12.74 4.67 -10.60
C ALA A 10 12.52 3.88 -9.29
N HIS A 11 13.04 2.66 -9.21
CA HIS A 11 12.79 1.81 -8.04
C HIS A 11 13.30 2.40 -6.71
N GLY A 12 14.36 3.22 -6.75
CA GLY A 12 14.82 3.99 -5.59
C GLY A 12 13.79 5.05 -5.16
N GLU A 13 13.36 5.91 -6.09
CA GLU A 13 12.39 6.97 -5.86
C GLU A 13 11.05 6.43 -5.35
N TRP A 14 10.57 5.33 -5.91
CA TRP A 14 9.35 4.68 -5.46
C TRP A 14 9.47 4.13 -4.04
N LEU A 15 10.62 3.55 -3.68
CA LEU A 15 10.85 3.07 -2.31
C LEU A 15 10.91 4.24 -1.31
N ASP A 16 11.61 5.31 -1.65
CA ASP A 16 11.74 6.47 -0.78
C ASP A 16 10.37 7.13 -0.57
N ALA A 17 9.57 7.27 -1.63
CA ALA A 17 8.21 7.80 -1.53
C ALA A 17 7.29 6.93 -0.65
N LEU A 18 7.42 5.60 -0.67
CA LEU A 18 6.66 4.71 0.22
C LEU A 18 7.07 4.87 1.68
N ARG A 19 8.36 5.02 1.96
CA ARG A 19 8.87 5.23 3.32
C ARG A 19 8.40 6.57 3.86
N ASP A 20 8.51 7.62 3.06
CA ASP A 20 8.04 8.96 3.41
C ASP A 20 6.54 8.94 3.69
N LEU A 21 5.75 8.30 2.82
CA LEU A 21 4.31 8.15 3.00
C LEU A 21 3.96 7.43 4.31
N SER A 22 4.68 6.36 4.66
CA SER A 22 4.46 5.64 5.91
C SER A 22 4.69 6.54 7.14
N LEU A 23 5.77 7.33 7.12
CA LEU A 23 6.08 8.30 8.18
C LEU A 23 5.03 9.42 8.24
N CYS A 24 4.61 9.97 7.10
CA CYS A 24 3.57 10.98 7.03
C CYS A 24 2.26 10.48 7.65
N CYS A 25 1.85 9.23 7.39
CA CYS A 25 0.63 8.67 7.96
C CYS A 25 0.64 8.63 9.51
N ALA A 26 1.81 8.42 10.12
CA ALA A 26 1.95 8.34 11.57
C ALA A 26 1.79 9.70 12.27
N VAL A 27 2.07 10.79 11.56
CA VAL A 27 1.95 12.17 12.08
C VAL A 27 0.76 12.93 11.51
N SER A 28 0.06 12.35 10.54
CA SER A 28 -1.07 12.99 9.89
C SER A 28 -2.32 13.06 10.77
N GLU A 29 -3.08 14.12 10.58
CA GLU A 29 -4.39 14.32 11.18
C GLU A 29 -5.49 13.67 10.33
N GLY A 30 -6.68 13.49 10.92
CA GLY A 30 -7.78 12.74 10.30
C GLY A 30 -8.29 13.33 8.97
N ASP A 31 -8.19 14.65 8.80
CA ASP A 31 -8.58 15.37 7.58
C ASP A 31 -7.58 15.18 6.43
N GLU A 32 -6.33 14.87 6.72
CA GLU A 32 -5.29 14.56 5.72
C GLU A 32 -5.38 13.14 5.16
N ALA A 33 -6.27 12.29 5.70
CA ALA A 33 -6.42 10.90 5.26
C ALA A 33 -6.74 10.77 3.76
N GLN A 34 -7.46 11.74 3.20
CA GLN A 34 -7.81 11.77 1.78
C GLN A 34 -6.56 11.87 0.89
N ASP A 35 -5.62 12.73 1.26
CA ASP A 35 -4.38 12.95 0.52
C ASP A 35 -3.48 11.72 0.60
N ARG A 36 -3.40 11.10 1.77
CA ARG A 36 -2.65 9.84 1.96
C ARG A 36 -3.22 8.70 1.11
N VAL A 37 -4.55 8.63 0.93
CA VAL A 37 -5.20 7.65 0.02
C VAL A 37 -4.86 7.93 -1.45
N ARG A 38 -4.85 9.20 -1.86
CA ARG A 38 -4.43 9.59 -3.23
C ARG A 38 -2.98 9.19 -3.49
N GLU A 39 -2.10 9.50 -2.55
CA GLU A 39 -0.67 9.23 -2.63
C GLU A 39 -0.37 7.74 -2.75
N ILE A 40 -0.94 6.89 -1.88
CA ILE A 40 -0.71 5.44 -1.98
C ILE A 40 -1.25 4.88 -3.31
N ASN A 41 -2.41 5.33 -3.78
CA ASN A 41 -2.96 4.87 -5.05
C ASN A 41 -2.07 5.28 -6.23
N ALA A 42 -1.57 6.52 -6.22
CA ALA A 42 -0.64 7.00 -7.23
C ALA A 42 0.64 6.13 -7.26
N LEU A 43 1.21 5.82 -6.10
CA LEU A 43 2.38 4.94 -5.99
C LEU A 43 2.10 3.52 -6.50
N LEU A 44 0.91 2.97 -6.25
CA LEU A 44 0.52 1.67 -6.80
C LEU A 44 0.36 1.71 -8.34
N LEU A 45 -0.12 2.81 -8.90
CA LEU A 45 -0.29 2.98 -10.35
C LEU A 45 1.06 3.10 -11.10
N VAL A 46 2.07 3.69 -10.47
CA VAL A 46 3.40 3.93 -11.08
C VAL A 46 4.49 2.98 -10.61
N ALA A 47 4.10 1.86 -9.98
CA ALA A 47 5.04 0.90 -9.42
C ALA A 47 6.07 0.42 -10.47
N PRO A 48 7.36 0.32 -10.11
CA PRO A 48 8.46 0.02 -11.05
C PRO A 48 8.44 -1.43 -11.57
N ALA A 49 7.67 -2.32 -10.94
CA ALA A 49 7.40 -3.66 -11.44
C ALA A 49 6.06 -4.15 -10.88
N ARG A 50 5.31 -4.91 -11.68
CA ARG A 50 4.01 -5.46 -11.24
C ARG A 50 4.15 -6.41 -10.04
N SER A 51 5.23 -7.18 -9.97
CA SER A 51 5.50 -8.13 -8.89
C SER A 51 5.59 -7.48 -7.50
N LEU A 52 6.00 -6.20 -7.44
CA LEU A 52 6.13 -5.47 -6.18
C LEU A 52 4.78 -5.14 -5.53
N ILE A 53 3.71 -5.13 -6.34
CA ILE A 53 2.33 -4.87 -5.88
C ILE A 53 1.45 -6.12 -6.05
N ASP A 54 2.06 -7.31 -6.10
CA ASP A 54 1.30 -8.56 -6.14
C ASP A 54 0.39 -8.69 -4.92
N GLY A 55 -0.86 -9.08 -5.17
CA GLY A 55 -1.91 -9.10 -4.14
C GLY A 55 -2.62 -7.77 -3.92
N LEU A 56 -2.27 -6.72 -4.69
CA LEU A 56 -2.91 -5.42 -4.62
C LEU A 56 -3.57 -5.03 -5.94
N ARG A 57 -4.60 -4.21 -5.83
CA ARG A 57 -5.34 -3.65 -6.97
C ARG A 57 -5.44 -2.13 -6.86
N PRO A 58 -4.55 -1.36 -7.54
CA PRO A 58 -4.77 0.06 -7.66
C PRO A 58 -6.14 0.35 -8.27
N ILE A 59 -6.72 1.46 -7.82
CA ILE A 59 -8.04 1.92 -8.24
C ILE A 59 -7.84 3.04 -9.27
N GLY A 60 -8.70 3.09 -10.29
CA GLY A 60 -8.66 4.19 -11.25
C GLY A 60 -8.89 5.54 -10.56
N VAL A 61 -8.15 6.57 -10.96
CA VAL A 61 -8.15 7.90 -10.31
C VAL A 61 -9.57 8.43 -10.08
N ALA A 62 -10.42 8.41 -11.11
CA ALA A 62 -11.81 8.87 -10.99
C ALA A 62 -12.63 8.10 -9.92
N ARG A 63 -12.34 6.82 -9.71
CA ARG A 63 -13.02 6.02 -8.68
C ARG A 63 -12.45 6.29 -7.29
N VAL A 64 -11.17 6.61 -7.16
CA VAL A 64 -10.61 7.08 -5.89
C VAL A 64 -11.26 8.40 -5.48
N GLU A 65 -11.31 9.38 -6.38
CA GLU A 65 -11.95 10.67 -6.07
C GLU A 65 -13.43 10.49 -5.71
N ALA A 66 -14.18 9.66 -6.46
CA ALA A 66 -15.59 9.39 -6.12
C ALA A 66 -15.77 8.75 -4.73
N LEU A 67 -14.83 7.92 -4.28
CA LEU A 67 -14.87 7.34 -2.93
C LEU A 67 -14.49 8.39 -1.87
N ILE A 68 -13.51 9.25 -2.16
CA ILE A 68 -13.11 10.34 -1.27
C ILE A 68 -14.26 11.34 -1.09
N ASP A 69 -14.90 11.77 -2.18
CA ASP A 69 -16.04 12.68 -2.17
C ASP A 69 -17.24 12.12 -1.38
N ALA A 70 -17.38 10.80 -1.38
CA ALA A 70 -18.39 10.08 -0.59
C ALA A 70 -17.97 9.84 0.88
N GLY A 71 -16.79 10.29 1.31
CA GLY A 71 -16.24 10.04 2.64
C GLY A 71 -15.80 8.59 2.88
N ALA A 72 -15.66 7.80 1.82
CA ALA A 72 -15.41 6.35 1.85
C ALA A 72 -13.92 5.99 1.68
N CYS A 73 -13.02 6.70 2.37
CA CYS A 73 -11.58 6.46 2.30
C CYS A 73 -11.18 5.04 2.75
N GLU A 74 -11.82 4.53 3.82
CA GLU A 74 -11.60 3.16 4.29
C GLU A 74 -11.97 2.13 3.22
N THR A 75 -13.07 2.36 2.50
CA THR A 75 -13.48 1.50 1.38
C THR A 75 -12.48 1.55 0.23
N ALA A 76 -11.90 2.71 -0.05
CA ALA A 76 -10.86 2.84 -1.07
C ALA A 76 -9.64 1.98 -0.73
N ILE A 77 -9.10 2.08 0.48
CA ILE A 77 -7.92 1.29 0.85
C ILE A 77 -8.23 -0.22 0.94
N MET A 78 -9.40 -0.60 1.47
CA MET A 78 -9.82 -2.01 1.52
C MET A 78 -9.96 -2.60 0.12
N THR A 79 -10.55 -1.85 -0.82
CA THR A 79 -10.65 -2.27 -2.23
C THR A 79 -9.27 -2.52 -2.86
N MET A 80 -8.23 -1.77 -2.45
CA MET A 80 -6.86 -2.01 -2.92
C MET A 80 -6.26 -3.31 -2.37
N LEU A 81 -6.63 -3.70 -1.13
CA LEU A 81 -6.13 -4.88 -0.42
C LEU A 81 -6.85 -6.18 -0.84
N GLU A 82 -8.11 -6.10 -1.29
CA GLU A 82 -8.98 -7.23 -1.65
C GLU A 82 -8.39 -8.22 -2.67
N ALA A 83 -7.33 -7.85 -3.40
CA ALA A 83 -6.68 -8.71 -4.38
C ALA A 83 -5.79 -9.81 -3.76
N GLY A 84 -5.66 -9.87 -2.43
CA GLY A 84 -5.02 -10.97 -1.72
C GLY A 84 -4.24 -10.59 -0.47
N ALA A 85 -4.11 -9.30 -0.15
CA ALA A 85 -3.45 -8.87 1.07
C ALA A 85 -4.33 -9.16 2.31
N GLY A 86 -3.70 -9.67 3.37
CA GLY A 86 -4.33 -9.78 4.69
C GLY A 86 -4.12 -8.49 5.48
N PHE A 87 -5.07 -8.14 6.34
CA PHE A 87 -4.88 -7.04 7.28
C PHE A 87 -5.60 -7.28 8.60
N LEU A 88 -5.07 -6.67 9.66
CA LEU A 88 -5.70 -6.52 10.96
C LEU A 88 -5.83 -5.03 11.25
N LEU A 89 -6.96 -4.64 11.85
CA LEU A 89 -7.22 -3.27 12.25
C LEU A 89 -7.67 -3.27 13.71
N SER A 90 -6.98 -2.50 14.53
CA SER A 90 -7.29 -2.24 15.93
C SER A 90 -7.56 -0.76 16.13
N ARG A 91 -8.51 -0.41 17.00
CA ARG A 91 -8.82 0.97 17.35
C ARG A 91 -8.71 1.15 18.87
N GLY A 92 -7.90 2.10 19.30
CA GLY A 92 -7.77 2.53 20.67
C GLY A 92 -8.96 3.38 21.13
N SER A 93 -9.18 3.42 22.45
CA SER A 93 -10.22 4.26 23.06
C SER A 93 -9.91 5.77 22.96
N ASP A 94 -8.67 6.11 22.66
CA ASP A 94 -8.15 7.46 22.44
C ASP A 94 -8.36 7.96 21.00
N GLY A 95 -9.02 7.17 20.15
CA GLY A 95 -9.27 7.49 18.75
C GLY A 95 -8.12 7.12 17.81
N GLN A 96 -6.96 6.71 18.34
CA GLN A 96 -5.85 6.21 17.51
C GLN A 96 -6.19 4.84 16.93
N SER A 97 -5.68 4.56 15.75
CA SER A 97 -5.83 3.27 15.09
C SER A 97 -4.46 2.66 14.81
N LEU A 98 -4.39 1.33 14.88
CA LEU A 98 -3.22 0.54 14.50
C LEU A 98 -3.69 -0.47 13.47
N ALA A 99 -2.99 -0.54 12.34
CA ALA A 99 -3.22 -1.56 11.34
C ALA A 99 -1.95 -2.38 11.13
N THR A 100 -2.14 -3.64 10.77
CA THR A 100 -1.07 -4.54 10.34
C THR A 100 -1.45 -5.10 8.98
N VAL A 101 -0.53 -5.09 8.02
CA VAL A 101 -0.75 -5.56 6.64
C VAL A 101 0.24 -6.66 6.31
N ALA A 102 -0.27 -7.74 5.71
CA ALA A 102 0.50 -8.89 5.23
C ALA A 102 0.33 -9.03 3.71
N LEU A 103 1.39 -8.80 2.95
CA LEU A 103 1.37 -8.94 1.49
C LEU A 103 1.62 -10.40 1.05
N PRO A 104 0.96 -10.91 0.00
CA PRO A 104 1.07 -12.31 -0.42
C PRO A 104 2.48 -12.78 -0.75
N GLY A 105 2.99 -13.77 -0.02
CA GLY A 105 4.36 -14.26 -0.21
C GLY A 105 5.44 -13.35 0.36
N SER A 106 5.07 -12.39 1.22
CA SER A 106 6.01 -11.76 2.15
C SER A 106 6.09 -12.63 3.40
N ALA A 107 7.30 -12.83 3.94
CA ALA A 107 7.48 -13.44 5.26
C ALA A 107 7.25 -12.44 6.41
N HIS A 108 7.11 -11.15 6.09
CA HIS A 108 6.98 -10.07 7.05
C HIS A 108 5.65 -9.35 6.88
N GLU A 109 5.03 -9.07 8.02
CA GLU A 109 3.93 -8.14 8.15
C GLU A 109 4.49 -6.78 8.57
N ALA A 110 3.80 -5.70 8.20
CA ALA A 110 4.16 -4.35 8.62
C ALA A 110 3.00 -3.70 9.35
N SER A 111 3.30 -2.88 10.35
CA SER A 111 2.30 -2.21 11.18
C SER A 111 2.44 -0.70 11.09
N GLY A 112 1.32 -0.01 11.04
CA GLY A 112 1.23 1.44 10.98
C GLY A 112 0.19 1.96 11.97
N ALA A 113 0.51 3.05 12.65
CA ALA A 113 -0.42 3.77 13.51
C ALA A 113 -0.89 5.05 12.81
N GLY A 114 -2.04 5.58 13.21
CA GLY A 114 -2.51 6.88 12.76
C GLY A 114 -3.78 7.34 13.46
N ALA A 115 -4.13 8.61 13.27
CA ALA A 115 -5.31 9.23 13.87
C ALA A 115 -6.65 8.69 13.33
N SER A 116 -6.62 7.82 12.31
CA SER A 116 -7.79 7.13 11.78
C SER A 116 -7.40 5.75 11.22
N PRO A 117 -8.37 4.83 11.02
CA PRO A 117 -8.08 3.56 10.38
C PRO A 117 -7.50 3.68 8.99
N THR A 118 -7.96 4.68 8.22
CA THR A 118 -7.43 4.95 6.88
C THR A 118 -5.93 5.22 6.95
N LEU A 119 -5.51 6.14 7.83
CA LEU A 119 -4.09 6.47 8.00
C LEU A 119 -3.26 5.28 8.47
N ALA A 120 -3.77 4.53 9.45
CA ALA A 120 -3.10 3.34 9.94
C ALA A 120 -2.92 2.29 8.82
N LEU A 121 -3.96 2.02 8.03
CA LEU A 121 -3.92 1.08 6.91
C LEU A 121 -2.99 1.55 5.79
N VAL A 122 -3.03 2.83 5.41
CA VAL A 122 -2.13 3.38 4.39
C VAL A 122 -0.68 3.30 4.86
N GLY A 123 -0.40 3.69 6.10
CA GLY A 123 0.95 3.65 6.67
C GLY A 123 1.51 2.22 6.75
N ALA A 124 0.70 1.27 7.20
CA ALA A 124 1.06 -0.15 7.24
C ALA A 124 1.28 -0.73 5.84
N LEU A 125 0.42 -0.39 4.87
CA LEU A 125 0.56 -0.85 3.49
C LEU A 125 1.84 -0.28 2.84
N ALA A 126 2.12 1.01 3.04
CA ALA A 126 3.29 1.67 2.51
C ALA A 126 4.59 1.03 3.06
N ASP A 127 4.63 0.74 4.37
CA ASP A 127 5.77 0.05 5.00
C ASP A 127 5.91 -1.41 4.52
N ALA A 128 4.80 -2.14 4.37
CA ALA A 128 4.83 -3.51 3.85
C ALA A 128 5.42 -3.57 2.43
N LEU A 129 5.04 -2.61 1.57
CA LEU A 129 5.56 -2.48 0.22
C LEU A 129 7.05 -2.11 0.23
N ALA A 130 7.43 -1.13 1.05
CA ALA A 130 8.82 -0.69 1.17
C ALA A 130 9.75 -1.82 1.66
N SER A 131 9.30 -2.57 2.67
CA SER A 131 10.00 -3.71 3.23
C SER A 131 10.16 -4.84 2.21
N THR A 132 9.09 -5.18 1.49
CA THR A 132 9.12 -6.21 0.43
C THR A 132 10.09 -5.83 -0.69
N ALA A 133 10.00 -4.59 -1.17
CA ALA A 133 10.86 -4.08 -2.24
C ALA A 133 12.34 -4.01 -1.87
N SER A 134 12.64 -3.71 -0.61
CA SER A 134 14.01 -3.72 -0.07
C SER A 134 14.58 -5.14 -0.02
N TYR A 135 13.74 -6.13 0.30
CA TYR A 135 14.15 -7.52 0.39
C TYR A 135 14.46 -8.15 -0.99
N GLU A 136 13.65 -7.85 -2.01
CA GLU A 136 13.89 -8.33 -3.38
C GLU A 136 15.24 -7.83 -3.93
N ARG A 137 15.62 -6.58 -3.64
CA ARG A 137 16.94 -6.03 -4.01
C ARG A 137 18.10 -6.78 -3.35
N THR A 138 17.95 -7.14 -2.09
CA THR A 138 19.04 -7.75 -1.30
C THR A 138 19.23 -9.22 -1.64
N THR A 139 18.15 -9.93 -1.94
CA THR A 139 18.19 -11.39 -2.19
C THR A 139 18.27 -11.77 -3.66
N GLY A 140 18.05 -10.83 -4.59
CA GLY A 140 18.07 -11.08 -6.04
C GLY A 140 17.05 -12.11 -6.51
N ARG A 141 16.09 -12.50 -5.66
CA ARG A 141 15.16 -13.59 -5.90
C ARG A 141 13.75 -13.01 -6.07
N PRO A 142 13.13 -13.14 -7.25
CA PRO A 142 11.74 -12.74 -7.42
C PRO A 142 10.83 -13.59 -6.54
N ARG A 143 9.77 -12.97 -6.00
CA ARG A 143 8.74 -13.62 -5.19
C ARG A 143 8.30 -14.95 -5.82
N ALA A 144 8.42 -16.04 -5.07
CA ALA A 144 7.92 -17.32 -5.53
C ALA A 144 6.38 -17.24 -5.58
N LEU A 145 5.81 -17.20 -6.78
CA LEU A 145 4.36 -17.28 -6.97
C LEU A 145 3.83 -18.48 -6.19
N GLY A 146 3.07 -18.21 -5.13
CA GLY A 146 2.35 -19.25 -4.40
C GLY A 146 1.54 -20.08 -5.39
N ARG A 147 1.81 -21.38 -5.42
CA ARG A 147 1.05 -22.36 -6.22
C ARG A 147 -0.44 -22.11 -6.01
N ARG A 148 -1.16 -21.76 -7.08
CA ARG A 148 -2.61 -21.80 -7.09
C ARG A 148 -3.04 -23.21 -6.74
N HIS A 149 -3.61 -23.41 -5.55
CA HIS A 149 -4.37 -24.61 -5.25
C HIS A 149 -5.62 -24.58 -6.14
N ALA A 150 -5.57 -25.30 -7.25
CA ALA A 150 -6.77 -25.77 -7.91
C ALA A 150 -7.42 -26.78 -6.97
N LEU A 151 -8.52 -26.39 -6.34
CA LEU A 151 -9.47 -27.32 -5.74
C LEU A 151 -10.61 -27.47 -6.73
N HIS A 152 -10.73 -28.70 -7.24
CA HIS A 152 -11.88 -29.24 -7.97
C HIS A 152 -13.05 -29.45 -7.03
#